data_AF-A0A4R6C8E4-F1
#
_entry.id   AF-A0A4R6C8E4-F1
#
_cell.length_a   1.000
_cell.length_b   1.000
_cell.length_c   1.000
_cell.angle_alpha   90.00
_cell.angle_beta   90.00
_cell.angle_gamma   90.00
#
_symmetry.space_group_name_H-M   'P 1'
#
loop_
_entity.id
_entity.type
_entity.pdbx_description
1 polymer ?
#
loop_
_entity_poly.entity_id
_entity_poly.type
_entity_poly.pdbx_seq_one_letter_code
_entity_poly.pdbx_strand_id
1 'polypeptide(L)'
;MEWFIELSPIMQAFLAGIFTWMMTALGASIVLFIPGVNRKLLNTLQGFAAGIMIAASFWSLLTPALEFGEKSSSLSWIPAAIGFILGGLLIRSLDFIVPHSHPSSTQISHKKEGPENKLKDSTLLFLAMTLHNIPEGLALGVVFGSLNQNNSESAVLGAIGLAIGMGIQNIPEGAAVSLPLKADGNSSRKSFNLGQLSGIVEPIFAVIGAFAIVLVTPILPYALAIAAGAMIYVVVEDLIPSSQSGDNTDLATLALMIGFVFMMILDVSLG
;
A
#
# COMPACT_ATOMS: atom_id res chain seq x y z
N MET A 1 -21.33 3.69 -13.41
CA MET A 1 -21.13 4.53 -12.22
C MET A 1 -22.30 4.38 -11.27
N GLU A 2 -23.55 4.61 -11.70
CA GLU A 2 -24.75 4.42 -10.86
C GLU A 2 -24.77 3.10 -10.09
N TRP A 3 -24.54 1.97 -10.79
CA TRP A 3 -24.52 0.64 -10.15
C TRP A 3 -23.52 0.51 -8.99
N PHE A 4 -22.38 1.21 -9.03
CA PHE A 4 -21.33 1.12 -8.01
C PHE A 4 -21.65 2.04 -6.82
N ILE A 5 -22.18 3.22 -7.10
CA ILE A 5 -22.61 4.19 -6.09
C ILE A 5 -23.77 3.63 -5.24
N GLU A 6 -24.64 2.82 -5.84
CA GLU A 6 -25.75 2.15 -5.15
C GLU A 6 -25.31 1.02 -4.19
N LEU A 7 -24.06 0.56 -4.29
CA LEU A 7 -23.54 -0.47 -3.39
C LEU A 7 -23.28 0.09 -2.00
N SER A 8 -23.31 -0.79 -1.00
CA SER A 8 -22.88 -0.41 0.35
C SER A 8 -21.39 -0.04 0.35
N PRO A 9 -20.95 0.89 1.23
CA PRO A 9 -19.53 1.25 1.38
C PRO A 9 -18.60 0.04 1.56
N ILE A 10 -19.07 -0.99 2.27
CA ILE A 10 -18.34 -2.23 2.49
C ILE A 10 -18.15 -3.02 1.19
N MET A 11 -19.18 -3.07 0.34
CA MET A 11 -19.09 -3.75 -0.95
C MET A 11 -18.22 -2.95 -1.93
N GLN A 12 -18.30 -1.63 -1.91
CA GLN A 12 -17.39 -0.78 -2.70
C GLN A 12 -15.93 -1.02 -2.29
N ALA A 13 -15.64 -1.03 -0.98
CA ALA A 13 -14.31 -1.35 -0.44
C ALA A 13 -13.84 -2.76 -0.83
N PHE A 14 -14.73 -3.76 -0.77
CA PHE A 14 -14.42 -5.12 -1.20
C PHE A 14 -14.02 -5.18 -2.68
N LEU A 15 -14.82 -4.58 -3.56
CA LEU A 15 -14.52 -4.55 -5.00
C LEU A 15 -13.24 -3.79 -5.31
N ALA A 16 -13.00 -2.68 -4.61
CA ALA A 16 -11.75 -1.93 -4.73
C ALA A 16 -10.56 -2.77 -4.27
N GLY A 17 -10.67 -3.51 -3.16
CA GLY A 17 -9.60 -4.38 -2.67
C GLY A 17 -9.35 -5.59 -3.59
N ILE A 18 -10.40 -6.13 -4.22
CA ILE A 18 -10.25 -7.14 -5.27
C ILE A 18 -9.51 -6.56 -6.48
N PHE A 19 -9.82 -5.32 -6.87
CA PHE A 19 -9.12 -4.63 -7.94
C PHE A 19 -7.63 -4.47 -7.63
N THR A 20 -7.26 -3.95 -6.46
CA THR A 20 -5.85 -3.76 -6.08
C THR A 20 -5.10 -5.10 -5.99
N TRP A 21 -5.71 -6.13 -5.41
CA TRP A 21 -5.14 -7.49 -5.39
C TRP A 21 -4.94 -8.07 -6.80
N MET A 22 -5.89 -7.84 -7.72
CA MET A 22 -5.74 -8.24 -9.12
C MET A 22 -4.57 -7.53 -9.80
N MET A 23 -4.28 -6.29 -9.43
CA MET A 23 -3.13 -5.57 -9.94
C MET A 23 -1.81 -6.10 -9.37
N THR A 24 -1.80 -6.51 -8.10
CA THR A 24 -0.69 -7.28 -7.49
C THR A 24 -0.47 -8.59 -8.27
N ALA A 25 -1.55 -9.31 -8.57
CA ALA A 25 -1.50 -10.53 -9.36
C ALA A 25 -0.99 -10.29 -10.79
N LEU A 26 -1.40 -9.19 -11.43
CA LEU A 26 -0.94 -8.77 -12.74
C LEU A 26 0.57 -8.50 -12.73
N GLY A 27 1.06 -7.75 -11.74
CA GLY A 27 2.49 -7.53 -11.53
C GLY A 27 3.26 -8.83 -11.31
N ALA A 28 2.74 -9.71 -10.46
CA ALA A 28 3.34 -11.02 -10.19
C ALA A 28 3.38 -11.92 -11.43
N SER A 29 2.45 -11.77 -12.37
CA SER A 29 2.38 -12.58 -13.59
C SER A 29 3.59 -12.40 -14.52
N ILE A 30 4.33 -11.30 -14.41
CA ILE A 30 5.54 -11.02 -15.21
C ILE A 30 6.55 -12.17 -15.11
N VAL A 31 6.67 -12.81 -13.94
CA VAL A 31 7.57 -13.95 -13.70
C VAL A 31 7.27 -15.19 -14.55
N LEU A 32 6.06 -15.29 -15.09
CA LEU A 32 5.63 -16.40 -15.95
C LEU A 32 6.20 -16.26 -17.37
N PHE A 33 6.43 -15.03 -17.81
CA PHE A 33 6.91 -14.72 -19.16
C PHE A 33 8.40 -14.37 -19.18
N ILE A 34 8.90 -13.75 -18.09
CA ILE A 34 10.27 -13.26 -17.99
C ILE A 34 10.92 -13.90 -16.76
N PRO A 35 11.88 -14.84 -16.95
CA PRO A 35 12.54 -15.51 -15.84
C PRO A 35 13.65 -14.68 -15.17
N GLY A 36 14.03 -13.53 -15.75
CA GLY A 36 15.15 -12.70 -15.31
C GLY A 36 14.72 -11.43 -14.57
N VAL A 37 15.52 -11.01 -13.59
CA VAL A 37 15.32 -9.77 -12.83
C VAL A 37 16.03 -8.62 -13.53
N ASN A 38 15.29 -7.71 -14.18
CA ASN A 38 15.85 -6.42 -14.59
C ASN A 38 15.85 -5.49 -13.38
N ARG A 39 16.99 -5.45 -12.65
CA ARG A 39 17.15 -4.63 -11.45
C ARG A 39 16.87 -3.15 -11.69
N LYS A 40 17.33 -2.61 -12.83
CA LYS A 40 17.10 -1.22 -13.19
C LYS A 40 15.60 -0.92 -13.29
N LEU A 41 14.86 -1.76 -14.00
CA LEU A 41 13.40 -1.65 -14.11
C LEU A 41 12.73 -1.76 -12.74
N LEU A 42 13.12 -2.75 -11.92
CA LEU A 42 12.51 -2.97 -10.61
C LEU A 42 12.71 -1.76 -9.68
N ASN A 43 13.93 -1.24 -9.60
CA ASN A 43 14.26 -0.06 -8.81
C ASN A 43 13.46 1.17 -9.27
N THR A 44 13.31 1.35 -10.58
CA THR A 44 12.50 2.44 -11.15
C THR A 44 11.01 2.29 -10.82
N LEU A 45 10.46 1.07 -10.94
CA LEU A 45 9.07 0.78 -10.60
C LEU A 45 8.79 0.95 -9.10
N GLN A 46 9.73 0.56 -8.24
CA GLN A 46 9.66 0.76 -6.78
C GLN A 46 9.73 2.24 -6.41
N GLY A 47 10.59 3.02 -7.07
CA GLY A 47 10.61 4.48 -6.90
C GLY A 47 9.26 5.11 -7.27
N PHE A 48 8.69 4.72 -8.41
CA PHE A 48 7.37 5.15 -8.84
C PHE A 48 6.26 4.78 -7.84
N ALA A 49 6.27 3.54 -7.32
CA ALA A 49 5.35 3.08 -6.27
C ALA A 49 5.46 3.93 -4.99
N ALA A 50 6.68 4.19 -4.52
CA ALA A 50 6.93 5.07 -3.38
C ALA A 50 6.32 6.47 -3.59
N GLY A 51 6.46 7.02 -4.79
CA GLY A 51 5.88 8.31 -5.14
C GLY A 51 4.36 8.34 -5.01
N ILE A 52 3.69 7.32 -5.55
CA ILE A 52 2.22 7.17 -5.42
C ILE A 52 1.83 7.09 -3.95
N MET A 53 2.48 6.23 -3.16
CA MET A 53 2.11 6.03 -1.76
C MET A 53 2.31 7.28 -0.89
N ILE A 54 3.37 8.06 -1.12
CA ILE A 54 3.59 9.33 -0.41
C ILE A 54 2.46 10.32 -0.71
N ALA A 55 2.13 10.49 -2.00
CA ALA A 55 1.06 11.39 -2.42
C ALA A 55 -0.29 10.93 -1.86
N ALA A 56 -0.64 9.64 -1.99
CA ALA A 56 -1.87 9.08 -1.44
C ALA A 56 -1.98 9.26 0.09
N SER A 57 -0.87 9.10 0.82
CA SER A 57 -0.83 9.30 2.27
C SER A 57 -1.17 10.73 2.66
N PHE A 58 -0.75 11.71 1.88
CA PHE A 58 -1.03 13.12 2.16
C PHE A 58 -2.43 13.52 1.71
N TRP A 59 -2.70 13.41 0.40
CA TRP A 59 -3.92 13.93 -0.19
C TRP A 59 -5.15 13.07 0.09
N SER A 60 -5.05 11.76 -0.10
CA SER A 60 -6.22 10.89 0.01
C SER A 60 -6.52 10.43 1.44
N LEU A 61 -5.61 10.69 2.40
CA LEU A 61 -5.76 10.26 3.79
C LEU A 61 -5.58 11.38 4.82
N LEU A 62 -4.41 12.03 4.89
CA LEU A 62 -4.16 13.06 5.90
C LEU A 62 -5.05 14.29 5.72
N THR A 63 -5.23 14.77 4.49
CA THR A 63 -6.11 15.90 4.21
C THR A 63 -7.55 15.60 4.64
N PRO A 64 -8.20 14.50 4.20
CA PRO A 64 -9.48 14.08 4.72
C PRO A 64 -9.51 13.92 6.26
N ALA A 65 -8.46 13.37 6.87
CA ALA A 65 -8.40 13.23 8.33
C ALA A 65 -8.50 14.58 9.05
N LEU A 66 -7.81 15.59 8.55
CA LEU A 66 -7.86 16.96 9.07
C LEU A 66 -9.24 17.57 8.86
N GLU A 67 -9.80 17.47 7.66
CA GLU A 67 -11.13 18.02 7.33
C GLU A 67 -12.26 17.40 8.16
N PHE A 68 -12.23 16.08 8.38
CA PHE A 68 -13.18 15.41 9.28
C PHE A 68 -12.96 15.80 10.74
N GLY A 69 -11.71 16.07 11.15
CA GLY A 69 -11.38 16.58 12.48
C GLY A 69 -11.94 17.97 12.75
N GLU A 70 -11.94 18.87 11.75
CA GLU A 70 -12.44 20.25 11.86
C GLU A 70 -13.94 20.31 12.16
N LYS A 71 -14.70 19.35 11.62
CA LYS A 71 -16.14 19.21 11.93
C LYS A 71 -16.42 18.92 13.40
N SER A 72 -15.42 18.39 14.14
CA SER A 72 -15.57 17.97 15.53
C SER A 72 -14.95 18.94 16.55
N SER A 73 -13.85 19.61 16.21
CA SER A 73 -13.21 20.61 17.08
C SER A 73 -12.22 21.49 16.30
N SER A 74 -11.86 22.65 16.85
CA SER A 74 -10.81 23.53 16.30
C SER A 74 -9.38 22.94 16.39
N LEU A 75 -9.22 21.76 16.99
CA LEU A 75 -7.95 21.05 17.14
C LEU A 75 -7.89 19.81 16.24
N SER A 76 -8.31 19.96 14.99
CA SER A 76 -8.35 18.90 13.96
C SER A 76 -7.02 18.19 13.71
N TRP A 77 -5.91 18.89 13.95
CA TRP A 77 -4.56 18.34 13.84
C TRP A 77 -4.23 17.30 14.93
N ILE A 78 -4.93 17.29 16.08
CA ILE A 78 -4.65 16.35 17.16
C ILE A 78 -4.97 14.90 16.75
N PRO A 79 -6.20 14.57 16.28
CA PRO A 79 -6.49 13.23 15.78
C PRO A 79 -5.55 12.78 14.66
N ALA A 80 -5.23 13.68 13.73
CA ALA A 80 -4.34 13.39 12.61
C ALA A 80 -2.91 13.09 13.10
N ALA A 81 -2.35 13.92 13.98
CA ALA A 81 -0.99 13.73 14.50
C ALA A 81 -0.89 12.44 15.33
N ILE A 82 -1.86 12.18 16.22
CA ILE A 82 -1.90 10.96 17.03
C ILE A 82 -2.05 9.74 16.13
N GLY A 83 -3.00 9.76 15.20
CA GLY A 83 -3.24 8.65 14.29
C GLY A 83 -2.01 8.34 13.45
N PHE A 84 -1.37 9.36 12.87
CA PHE A 84 -0.16 9.21 12.06
C PHE A 84 0.98 8.53 12.82
N ILE A 85 1.28 8.98 14.05
CA ILE A 85 2.31 8.36 14.87
C ILE A 85 1.92 6.94 15.28
N LEU A 86 0.66 6.69 15.65
CA LEU A 86 0.17 5.35 15.97
C LEU A 86 0.26 4.39 14.78
N GLY A 87 0.00 4.86 13.56
CA GLY A 87 0.17 4.10 12.33
C GLY A 87 1.60 3.63 12.13
N GLY A 88 2.58 4.55 12.23
CA GLY A 88 3.99 4.18 12.14
C GLY A 88 4.44 3.24 13.26
N LEU A 89 4.00 3.48 14.51
CA LEU A 89 4.30 2.60 15.64
C LEU A 89 3.68 1.21 15.50
N LEU A 90 2.49 1.10 14.90
CA LEU A 90 1.83 -0.16 14.63
C LEU A 90 2.69 -1.02 13.70
N ILE A 91 3.15 -0.46 12.58
CA ILE A 91 4.02 -1.19 11.63
C ILE A 91 5.36 -1.51 12.26
N ARG A 92 5.98 -0.53 12.94
CA ARG A 92 7.23 -0.78 13.68
C ARG A 92 7.13 -1.94 14.67
N SER A 93 5.98 -2.05 15.34
CA SER A 93 5.72 -3.14 16.28
C SER A 93 5.54 -4.48 15.57
N LEU A 94 4.86 -4.49 14.43
CA LEU A 94 4.73 -5.69 13.59
C LEU A 94 6.09 -6.16 13.07
N ASP A 95 6.95 -5.24 12.63
CA ASP A 95 8.32 -5.53 12.19
C ASP A 95 9.17 -6.18 13.27
N PHE A 96 8.98 -5.74 14.53
CA PHE A 96 9.71 -6.31 15.66
C PHE A 96 9.24 -7.73 16.01
N ILE A 97 7.95 -8.05 15.78
CA ILE A 97 7.34 -9.32 16.17
C ILE A 97 7.47 -10.37 15.06
N VAL A 98 7.31 -9.94 13.80
CA VAL A 98 7.30 -10.85 12.66
C VAL A 98 8.69 -10.93 12.07
N PRO A 99 9.31 -12.12 12.04
CA PRO A 99 10.55 -12.27 11.33
C PRO A 99 10.35 -12.03 9.84
N HIS A 100 11.08 -11.08 9.28
CA HIS A 100 10.96 -10.73 7.88
C HIS A 100 12.32 -10.29 7.29
N SER A 101 12.36 -10.24 5.96
CA SER A 101 13.53 -9.84 5.19
C SER A 101 13.11 -8.74 4.23
N HIS A 102 13.79 -7.60 4.31
CA HIS A 102 13.60 -6.51 3.37
C HIS A 102 14.07 -6.92 1.96
N PRO A 103 13.37 -6.46 0.90
CA PRO A 103 13.81 -6.60 -0.48
C PRO A 103 15.05 -5.73 -0.81
N SER A 104 16.11 -5.78 0.02
CA SER A 104 17.40 -5.16 -0.26
C SER A 104 18.30 -6.13 -1.02
N SER A 105 18.70 -5.72 -2.22
CA SER A 105 19.44 -6.53 -3.20
C SER A 105 20.97 -6.35 -3.16
N THR A 106 21.52 -5.75 -2.09
CA THR A 106 22.97 -5.65 -1.89
C THR A 106 23.44 -6.52 -0.74
N GLN A 107 24.63 -7.11 -0.92
CA GLN A 107 25.35 -7.96 0.02
C GLN A 107 25.71 -7.28 1.36
N ILE A 108 25.11 -6.13 1.67
CA ILE A 108 25.23 -5.45 2.95
C ILE A 108 23.96 -5.79 3.73
N SER A 109 23.98 -6.99 4.31
CA SER A 109 22.97 -7.55 5.20
C SER A 109 21.53 -7.59 4.65
N HIS A 110 21.06 -8.79 4.30
CA HIS A 110 19.72 -9.20 4.71
C HIS A 110 19.68 -9.10 6.23
N LYS A 111 19.45 -7.90 6.77
CA LYS A 111 19.30 -7.71 8.20
C LYS A 111 17.93 -8.30 8.49
N LYS A 112 17.92 -9.57 8.91
CA LYS A 112 16.71 -10.23 9.38
C LYS A 112 16.23 -9.44 10.58
N GLU A 113 15.08 -8.82 10.43
CA GLU A 113 14.39 -8.15 11.52
C GLU A 113 13.48 -9.16 12.22
N GLY A 114 13.15 -8.89 13.48
CA GLY A 114 12.39 -9.81 14.33
C GLY A 114 13.20 -11.02 14.85
N PRO A 115 12.54 -12.03 15.42
CA PRO A 115 13.19 -13.14 16.10
C PRO A 115 13.97 -14.07 15.14
N GLU A 116 15.09 -14.61 15.62
CA GLU A 116 15.86 -15.63 14.87
C GLU A 116 14.97 -16.82 14.50
N ASN A 117 15.06 -17.25 13.25
CA ASN A 117 14.23 -18.31 12.71
C ASN A 117 14.94 -19.07 11.58
N LYS A 118 14.41 -20.25 11.24
CA LYS A 118 14.94 -21.13 10.17
C LYS A 118 14.19 -20.99 8.85
N LEU A 119 13.39 -19.93 8.67
CA LEU A 119 12.61 -19.73 7.45
C LEU A 119 13.53 -19.37 6.29
N LYS A 120 13.14 -19.81 5.08
CA LYS A 120 13.82 -19.42 3.84
C LYS A 120 13.58 -17.94 3.59
N ASP A 121 14.55 -17.27 2.97
CA ASP A 121 14.43 -15.84 2.66
C ASP A 121 13.21 -15.55 1.76
N SER A 122 12.86 -16.49 0.89
CA SER A 122 11.61 -16.48 0.11
C SER A 122 10.33 -16.37 0.96
N THR A 123 10.32 -17.03 2.12
CA THR A 123 9.18 -17.02 3.05
C THR A 123 9.16 -15.72 3.85
N LEU A 124 10.34 -15.23 4.23
CA LEU A 124 10.49 -13.96 4.93
C LEU A 124 10.06 -12.77 4.05
N LEU A 125 10.43 -12.77 2.77
CA LEU A 125 9.99 -11.77 1.79
C LEU A 125 8.47 -11.81 1.57
N PHE A 126 7.90 -13.02 1.40
CA PHE A 126 6.45 -13.18 1.27
C PHE A 126 5.70 -12.64 2.50
N LEU A 127 6.19 -12.94 3.71
CA LEU A 127 5.59 -12.46 4.95
C LEU A 127 5.70 -10.93 5.09
N ALA A 128 6.86 -10.35 4.78
CA ALA A 128 7.07 -8.90 4.78
C ALA A 128 6.02 -8.20 3.92
N MET A 129 5.94 -8.60 2.65
CA MET A 129 5.03 -7.98 1.67
C MET A 129 3.57 -8.22 2.04
N THR A 130 3.24 -9.37 2.63
CA THR A 130 1.89 -9.62 3.15
C THR A 130 1.53 -8.65 4.27
N LEU A 131 2.46 -8.32 5.18
CA LEU A 131 2.20 -7.34 6.23
C LEU A 131 2.07 -5.92 5.68
N HIS A 132 2.81 -5.57 4.63
CA HIS A 132 2.75 -4.25 4.00
C HIS A 132 1.41 -4.00 3.29
N ASN A 133 0.80 -5.06 2.76
CA ASN A 133 -0.50 -4.99 2.10
C ASN A 133 -1.68 -4.85 3.09
N ILE A 134 -1.44 -5.03 4.40
CA ILE A 134 -2.48 -4.83 5.42
C ILE A 134 -2.85 -3.35 5.55
N PRO A 135 -1.90 -2.41 5.78
CA PRO A 135 -2.15 -0.97 5.72
C PRO A 135 -2.86 -0.50 4.47
N GLU A 136 -2.49 -1.03 3.30
CA GLU A 136 -3.11 -0.67 2.03
C GLU A 136 -4.59 -1.08 1.99
N GLY A 137 -4.88 -2.34 2.32
CA GLY A 137 -6.26 -2.80 2.45
C GLY A 137 -7.06 -1.94 3.42
N LEU A 138 -6.49 -1.65 4.61
CA LEU A 138 -7.13 -0.79 5.62
C LEU A 138 -7.37 0.63 5.09
N ALA A 139 -6.41 1.24 4.41
CA ALA A 139 -6.52 2.59 3.84
C ALA A 139 -7.71 2.66 2.87
N LEU A 140 -7.79 1.71 1.95
CA LEU A 140 -8.88 1.59 0.99
C LEU A 140 -10.22 1.42 1.71
N GLY A 141 -10.27 0.55 2.72
CA GLY A 141 -11.45 0.32 3.55
C GLY A 141 -11.92 1.58 4.27
N VAL A 142 -11.01 2.32 4.89
CA VAL A 142 -11.33 3.54 5.63
C VAL A 142 -11.89 4.61 4.69
N VAL A 143 -11.29 4.79 3.52
CA VAL A 143 -11.74 5.78 2.53
C VAL A 143 -13.13 5.44 1.99
N PHE A 144 -13.36 4.20 1.54
CA PHE A 144 -14.68 3.78 1.08
C PHE A 144 -15.71 3.78 2.23
N GLY A 145 -15.32 3.37 3.44
CA GLY A 145 -16.19 3.43 4.62
C GLY A 145 -16.63 4.85 4.97
N SER A 146 -15.77 5.85 4.71
CA SER A 146 -16.09 7.27 4.93
C SER A 146 -17.24 7.79 4.04
N LEU A 147 -17.51 7.12 2.91
CA LEU A 147 -18.62 7.47 2.01
C LEU A 147 -19.98 7.29 2.67
N ASN A 148 -20.07 6.53 3.75
CA ASN A 148 -21.27 6.48 4.58
C ASN A 148 -21.64 7.85 5.18
N GLN A 149 -20.65 8.73 5.38
CA GLN A 149 -20.84 10.08 5.88
C GLN A 149 -20.93 11.13 4.77
N ASN A 150 -20.34 10.85 3.60
CA ASN A 150 -20.37 11.72 2.43
C ASN A 150 -20.39 10.89 1.15
N ASN A 151 -21.58 10.58 0.65
CA ASN A 151 -21.76 9.82 -0.60
C ASN A 151 -21.93 10.75 -1.82
N SER A 152 -21.29 11.93 -1.82
CA SER A 152 -21.28 12.78 -3.01
C SER A 152 -20.55 12.08 -4.15
N GLU A 153 -20.96 12.36 -5.39
CA GLU A 153 -20.30 11.78 -6.57
C GLU A 153 -18.80 12.10 -6.59
N SER A 154 -18.41 13.30 -6.16
CA SER A 154 -17.00 13.70 -5.99
C SER A 154 -16.24 12.85 -4.96
N ALA A 155 -16.85 12.52 -3.82
CA ALA A 155 -16.21 11.70 -2.80
C ALA A 155 -16.00 10.27 -3.30
N VAL A 156 -16.98 9.72 -4.01
CA VAL A 156 -16.87 8.40 -4.64
C VAL A 156 -15.76 8.40 -5.70
N LEU A 157 -15.69 9.44 -6.53
CA LEU A 157 -14.64 9.59 -7.54
C LEU A 157 -13.25 9.73 -6.92
N GLY A 158 -13.09 10.48 -5.83
CA GLY A 158 -11.83 10.54 -5.06
C GLY A 158 -11.42 9.18 -4.50
N ALA A 159 -12.37 8.43 -3.92
CA ALA A 159 -12.11 7.06 -3.44
C ALA A 159 -11.71 6.09 -4.57
N ILE A 160 -12.34 6.21 -5.74
CA ILE A 160 -11.94 5.47 -6.95
C ILE A 160 -10.56 5.92 -7.43
N GLY A 161 -10.25 7.21 -7.37
CA GLY A 161 -8.94 7.77 -7.71
C GLY A 161 -7.84 7.16 -6.85
N LEU A 162 -8.05 7.07 -5.53
CA LEU A 162 -7.16 6.35 -4.62
C LEU A 162 -7.02 4.88 -5.00
N ALA A 163 -8.14 4.17 -5.24
CA ALA A 163 -8.10 2.76 -5.63
C ALA A 163 -7.28 2.53 -6.90
N ILE A 164 -7.42 3.41 -7.91
CA ILE A 164 -6.65 3.37 -9.16
C ILE A 164 -5.17 3.63 -8.89
N GLY A 165 -4.84 4.66 -8.11
CA GLY A 165 -3.47 4.99 -7.73
C GLY A 165 -2.78 3.80 -7.05
N MET A 166 -3.41 3.26 -6.01
CA MET A 166 -2.93 2.07 -5.29
C MET A 166 -2.78 0.86 -6.22
N GLY A 167 -3.83 0.53 -6.99
CA GLY A 167 -3.76 -0.58 -7.95
C GLY A 167 -2.60 -0.44 -8.94
N ILE A 168 -2.28 0.77 -9.39
CA ILE A 168 -1.15 0.97 -10.31
C ILE A 168 0.19 0.70 -9.63
N GLN A 169 0.41 1.09 -8.35
CA GLN A 169 1.66 0.74 -7.64
C GLN A 169 1.77 -0.74 -7.24
N ASN A 170 0.64 -1.44 -7.11
CA ASN A 170 0.63 -2.87 -6.82
C ASN A 170 1.23 -3.72 -7.95
N ILE A 171 1.25 -3.23 -9.20
CA ILE A 171 1.95 -3.90 -10.31
C ILE A 171 3.47 -4.01 -10.02
N PRO A 172 4.19 -2.89 -9.78
CA PRO A 172 5.56 -2.90 -9.28
C PRO A 172 5.81 -3.88 -8.11
N GLU A 173 4.90 -3.93 -7.15
CA GLU A 173 5.08 -4.74 -5.94
C GLU A 173 4.92 -6.22 -6.19
N GLY A 174 3.88 -6.64 -6.92
CA GLY A 174 3.72 -8.05 -7.31
C GLY A 174 4.94 -8.56 -8.08
N ALA A 175 5.54 -7.72 -8.92
CA ALA A 175 6.80 -8.03 -9.61
C ALA A 175 7.98 -8.12 -8.63
N ALA A 176 8.06 -7.22 -7.65
CA ALA A 176 9.09 -7.18 -6.62
C ALA A 176 9.07 -8.38 -5.67
N VAL A 177 7.93 -9.05 -5.51
CA VAL A 177 7.86 -10.32 -4.77
C VAL A 177 8.22 -11.49 -5.68
N SER A 178 7.56 -11.60 -6.82
CA SER A 178 7.65 -12.81 -7.66
C SER A 178 9.01 -12.98 -8.35
N LEU A 179 9.65 -11.91 -8.82
CA LEU A 179 10.91 -11.98 -9.57
C LEU A 179 12.10 -12.41 -8.69
N PRO A 180 12.32 -11.87 -7.47
CA PRO A 180 13.36 -12.37 -6.58
C PRO A 180 13.13 -13.82 -6.16
N LEU A 181 11.88 -14.21 -5.87
CA LEU A 181 11.55 -15.60 -5.55
C LEU A 181 11.94 -16.58 -6.66
N LYS A 182 11.81 -16.14 -7.93
CA LYS A 182 12.26 -16.89 -9.09
C LYS A 182 13.79 -16.96 -9.18
N ALA A 183 14.47 -15.85 -8.91
CA ALA A 183 15.93 -15.79 -8.87
C ALA A 183 16.52 -16.72 -7.79
N ASP A 184 15.82 -16.90 -6.67
CA ASP A 184 16.17 -17.83 -5.58
C ASP A 184 15.92 -19.32 -5.93
N GLY A 185 15.55 -19.62 -7.18
CA GLY A 185 15.42 -20.99 -7.69
C GLY A 185 14.02 -21.61 -7.58
N ASN A 186 12.99 -20.84 -7.18
CA ASN A 186 11.61 -21.36 -7.24
C ASN A 186 11.12 -21.50 -8.70
N SER A 187 10.11 -22.35 -8.91
CA SER A 187 9.44 -22.44 -10.21
C SER A 187 8.62 -21.17 -10.48
N SER A 188 8.45 -20.78 -11.75
CA SER A 188 7.72 -19.54 -12.09
C SER A 188 6.29 -19.55 -11.55
N ARG A 189 5.62 -20.70 -11.57
CA ARG A 189 4.28 -20.87 -11.00
C ARG A 189 4.25 -20.68 -9.48
N LYS A 190 5.26 -21.18 -8.77
CA LYS A 190 5.36 -20.99 -7.32
C LYS A 190 5.64 -19.53 -6.98
N SER A 191 6.55 -18.89 -7.70
CA SER A 191 6.87 -17.47 -7.52
C SER A 191 5.67 -16.57 -7.81
N PHE A 192 4.92 -16.85 -8.88
CA PHE A 192 3.67 -16.18 -9.19
C PHE A 192 2.64 -16.34 -8.06
N ASN A 193 2.40 -17.58 -7.62
CA ASN A 193 1.42 -17.86 -6.57
C ASN A 193 1.79 -17.13 -5.27
N LEU A 194 3.07 -17.14 -4.88
CA LEU A 194 3.50 -16.41 -3.68
C LEU A 194 3.38 -14.89 -3.86
N GLY A 195 3.75 -14.35 -5.02
CA GLY A 195 3.66 -12.91 -5.28
C GLY A 195 2.23 -12.37 -5.33
N GLN A 196 1.27 -13.12 -5.88
CA GLN A 196 -0.13 -12.68 -5.83
C GLN A 196 -0.77 -12.93 -4.45
N LEU A 197 -0.39 -14.01 -3.76
CA LEU A 197 -0.93 -14.34 -2.44
C LEU A 197 -0.50 -13.34 -1.38
N SER A 198 0.61 -12.61 -1.55
CA SER A 198 0.96 -11.55 -0.61
C SER A 198 -0.06 -10.41 -0.63
N GLY A 199 -0.75 -10.18 -1.76
CA GLY A 199 -1.79 -9.15 -1.91
C GLY A 199 -3.19 -9.60 -1.47
N ILE A 200 -3.41 -10.88 -1.15
CA ILE A 200 -4.76 -11.39 -0.83
C ILE A 200 -5.37 -10.77 0.44
N VAL A 201 -4.53 -10.13 1.26
CA VAL A 201 -4.96 -9.44 2.47
C VAL A 201 -5.66 -8.11 2.15
N GLU A 202 -5.40 -7.49 1.00
CA GLU A 202 -5.96 -6.17 0.67
C GLU A 202 -7.51 -6.18 0.64
N PRO A 203 -8.22 -7.11 -0.05
CA PRO A 203 -9.67 -7.18 0.01
C PRO A 203 -10.22 -7.46 1.41
N ILE A 204 -9.50 -8.27 2.20
CA ILE A 204 -9.91 -8.65 3.55
C ILE A 204 -9.88 -7.41 4.47
N PHE A 205 -8.76 -6.69 4.45
CA PHE A 205 -8.58 -5.51 5.28
C PHE A 205 -9.34 -4.29 4.76
N ALA A 206 -9.66 -4.22 3.47
CA ALA A 206 -10.59 -3.23 2.93
C ALA A 206 -12.00 -3.40 3.51
N VAL A 207 -12.50 -4.63 3.59
CA VAL A 207 -13.79 -4.92 4.24
C VAL A 207 -13.74 -4.59 5.74
N ILE A 208 -12.68 -5.00 6.44
CA ILE A 208 -12.52 -4.71 7.88
C ILE A 208 -12.47 -3.20 8.15
N GLY A 209 -11.68 -2.46 7.36
CA GLY A 209 -11.56 -1.01 7.46
C GLY A 209 -12.89 -0.30 7.22
N ALA A 210 -13.59 -0.66 6.13
CA ALA A 210 -14.90 -0.06 5.82
C ALA A 210 -15.93 -0.35 6.91
N PHE A 211 -15.97 -1.59 7.41
CA PHE A 211 -16.86 -1.99 8.48
C PHE A 211 -16.59 -1.21 9.78
N ALA A 212 -15.32 -1.03 10.16
CA ALA A 212 -14.94 -0.27 11.35
C ALA A 212 -15.43 1.20 11.29
N ILE A 213 -15.31 1.84 10.14
CA ILE A 213 -15.75 3.24 9.94
C ILE A 213 -17.27 3.37 9.96
N VAL A 214 -17.98 2.44 9.32
CA VAL A 214 -19.45 2.44 9.32
C VAL A 214 -20.00 2.28 10.75
N LEU A 215 -19.32 1.52 11.61
CA LEU A 215 -19.74 1.33 13.00
C LEU A 215 -19.34 2.48 13.94
N VAL A 216 -18.15 3.06 13.76
CA VAL A 216 -17.55 3.98 14.74
C VAL A 216 -17.07 5.26 14.08
N THR A 217 -18.00 6.09 13.61
CA THR A 217 -17.67 7.32 12.87
C THR A 217 -16.70 8.28 13.59
N PRO A 218 -16.74 8.49 14.92
CA PRO A 218 -15.79 9.39 15.58
C PRO A 218 -14.32 8.96 15.47
N ILE A 219 -14.03 7.70 15.12
CA ILE A 219 -12.66 7.22 14.92
C ILE A 219 -12.10 7.59 13.55
N LEU A 220 -12.93 8.07 12.61
CA LEU A 220 -12.55 8.26 11.21
C LEU A 220 -11.29 9.14 11.02
N PRO A 221 -11.14 10.31 11.66
CA PRO A 221 -9.91 11.10 11.56
C PRO A 221 -8.66 10.33 12.02
N TYR A 222 -8.78 9.56 13.10
CA TYR A 222 -7.68 8.72 13.59
C TYR A 222 -7.37 7.59 12.63
N ALA A 223 -8.39 6.91 12.10
CA ALA A 223 -8.22 5.78 11.21
C ALA A 223 -7.56 6.17 9.87
N LEU A 224 -7.98 7.28 9.27
CA LEU A 224 -7.36 7.84 8.06
C LEU A 224 -5.88 8.17 8.32
N ALA A 225 -5.59 8.82 9.43
CA ALA A 225 -4.22 9.18 9.78
C ALA A 225 -3.35 7.97 10.18
N ILE A 226 -3.92 6.95 10.83
CA ILE A 226 -3.24 5.67 11.10
C ILE A 226 -2.83 5.01 9.78
N ALA A 227 -3.74 4.95 8.81
CA ALA A 227 -3.43 4.41 7.49
C ALA A 227 -2.31 5.20 6.80
N ALA A 228 -2.35 6.53 6.85
CA ALA A 228 -1.30 7.39 6.27
C ALA A 228 0.06 7.19 6.95
N GLY A 229 0.08 7.15 8.29
CA GLY A 229 1.31 6.95 9.06
C GLY A 229 1.95 5.58 8.81
N ALA A 230 1.11 4.54 8.71
CA ALA A 230 1.56 3.20 8.36
C ALA A 230 2.18 3.15 6.95
N MET A 231 1.53 3.75 5.94
CA MET A 231 2.07 3.79 4.58
C MET A 231 3.37 4.60 4.46
N ILE A 232 3.46 5.76 5.12
CA ILE A 232 4.71 6.54 5.12
C ILE A 232 5.85 5.77 5.78
N TYR A 233 5.58 5.04 6.87
CA TYR A 233 6.59 4.18 7.49
C TYR A 233 7.11 3.13 6.48
N VAL A 234 6.22 2.39 5.82
CA VAL A 234 6.59 1.36 4.81
C VAL A 234 7.37 1.99 3.65
N VAL A 235 6.97 3.16 3.16
CA VAL A 235 7.69 3.84 2.07
C VAL A 235 9.14 4.17 2.46
N VAL A 236 9.33 4.70 3.67
CA VAL A 236 10.65 5.14 4.14
C VAL A 236 11.55 3.95 4.49
N GLU A 237 10.99 2.93 5.14
CA GLU A 237 11.73 1.75 5.58
C GLU A 237 12.07 0.82 4.41
N ASP A 238 11.15 0.68 3.44
CA ASP A 238 11.28 -0.33 2.38
C ASP A 238 11.39 0.22 0.96
N LEU A 239 10.38 0.94 0.47
CA LEU A 239 10.32 1.27 -0.97
C LEU A 239 11.44 2.21 -1.39
N ILE A 240 11.71 3.27 -0.60
CA ILE A 240 12.80 4.21 -0.90
C ILE A 240 14.15 3.47 -0.88
N PRO A 241 14.55 2.76 0.20
CA PRO A 241 15.81 2.00 0.20
C PRO A 241 15.91 0.97 -0.92
N SER A 242 14.82 0.24 -1.21
CA SER A 242 14.77 -0.76 -2.28
C SER A 242 14.99 -0.11 -3.66
N SER A 243 14.33 1.03 -3.93
CA SER A 243 14.49 1.79 -5.17
C SER A 243 15.91 2.34 -5.38
N GLN A 244 16.64 2.60 -4.30
CA GLN A 244 18.00 3.15 -4.31
C GLN A 244 19.10 2.07 -4.23
N SER A 245 18.73 0.78 -4.28
CA SER A 245 19.68 -0.33 -4.07
C SER A 245 20.59 -0.67 -5.27
N GLY A 246 20.46 0.02 -6.40
CA GLY A 246 21.27 -0.23 -7.61
C GLY A 246 21.83 1.04 -8.24
N ASP A 247 22.57 0.89 -9.34
CA ASP A 247 23.33 1.98 -9.98
C ASP A 247 22.48 3.05 -10.69
N ASN A 248 21.15 2.97 -10.61
CA ASN A 248 20.20 3.83 -11.33
C ASN A 248 19.36 4.72 -10.39
N THR A 249 19.97 5.19 -9.30
CA THR A 249 19.36 6.05 -8.27
C THR A 249 18.65 7.27 -8.85
N ASP A 250 19.26 7.98 -9.80
CA ASP A 250 18.67 9.17 -10.41
C ASP A 250 17.36 8.85 -11.16
N LEU A 251 17.33 7.71 -11.86
CA LEU A 251 16.14 7.26 -12.58
C LEU A 251 15.04 6.82 -11.61
N ALA A 252 15.39 6.17 -10.51
CA ALA A 252 14.44 5.80 -9.46
C ALA A 252 13.83 7.04 -8.79
N THR A 253 14.65 8.06 -8.52
CA THR A 253 14.21 9.35 -7.97
C THR A 253 13.28 10.10 -8.93
N LEU A 254 13.60 10.15 -10.23
CA LEU A 254 12.69 10.71 -11.23
C LEU A 254 11.37 9.94 -11.32
N ALA A 255 11.43 8.61 -11.24
CA ALA A 255 10.24 7.77 -11.23
C ALA A 255 9.36 8.03 -10.00
N LEU A 256 9.96 8.23 -8.82
CA LEU A 256 9.26 8.68 -7.62
C LEU A 256 8.54 10.00 -7.84
N MET A 257 9.21 11.00 -8.40
CA MET A 257 8.57 12.28 -8.73
C MET A 257 7.38 12.10 -9.69
N ILE A 258 7.53 11.23 -10.69
CA ILE A 258 6.46 10.94 -11.65
C ILE A 258 5.28 10.24 -10.96
N GLY A 259 5.54 9.25 -10.10
CA GLY A 259 4.49 8.56 -9.34
C GLY A 259 3.75 9.49 -8.39
N PHE A 260 4.48 10.37 -7.72
CA PHE A 260 3.91 11.41 -6.86
C PHE A 260 3.00 12.35 -7.64
N VAL A 261 3.47 12.89 -8.77
CA VAL A 261 2.68 13.79 -9.63
C VAL A 261 1.47 13.06 -10.20
N PHE A 262 1.64 11.80 -10.61
CA PHE A 262 0.55 10.98 -11.13
C PHE A 262 -0.57 10.83 -10.09
N MET A 263 -0.23 10.45 -8.86
CA MET A 263 -1.21 10.30 -7.80
C MET A 263 -1.82 11.64 -7.39
N MET A 264 -1.03 12.72 -7.33
CA MET A 264 -1.55 14.07 -7.09
C MET A 264 -2.57 14.48 -8.15
N ILE A 265 -2.33 14.19 -9.44
CA ILE A 265 -3.28 14.47 -10.52
C ILE A 265 -4.54 13.62 -10.34
N LEU A 266 -4.41 12.32 -10.04
CA LEU A 266 -5.58 11.46 -9.81
C LEU A 266 -6.45 11.99 -8.68
N ASP A 267 -5.85 12.33 -7.54
CA ASP A 267 -6.58 12.83 -6.38
C ASP A 267 -7.25 14.17 -6.69
N VAL A 268 -6.47 15.19 -7.05
CA VAL A 268 -6.96 16.57 -7.27
C VAL A 268 -7.95 16.67 -8.45
N SER A 269 -7.87 15.80 -9.44
CA SER A 269 -8.79 15.83 -10.58
C SER A 269 -10.09 15.03 -10.36
N LEU A 270 -10.07 14.04 -9.47
CA LEU A 270 -11.21 13.15 -9.23
C LEU A 270 -11.95 13.45 -7.90
N GLY A 271 -11.35 14.14 -6.94
CA GLY A 271 -11.98 14.44 -5.66
C GLY A 271 -11.43 15.69 -4.99
#